data_AF-A0A7W0ZDX2-F1
#
_entry.id   AF-A0A7W0ZDX2-F1
#
_cell.length_a   1.000
_cell.length_b   1.000
_cell.length_c   1.000
_cell.angle_alpha   90.00
_cell.angle_beta   90.00
_cell.angle_gamma   90.00
#
_symmetry.space_group_name_H-M   'P 1'
#
loop_
_entity.id
_entity.type
_entity.pdbx_description
1 polymer ?
#
loop_
_entity_poly.entity_id
_entity_poly.type
_entity_poly.pdbx_seq_one_letter_code
_entity_poly.pdbx_strand_id
1 'polypeptide(L)'
;MGDSELEKLRDKERNDRKLIERAAQALAEIDRVQGLTAQQADVLTALRIRVEGKERARLEDLIATTEDISGGRDLGDLLEGGKP
;
A
#
# COMPACT_ATOMS: atom_id res chain seq x y z
N MET A 1 33.52 8.22 -10.97
CA MET A 1 32.61 7.48 -11.89
C MET A 1 31.51 6.72 -11.15
N GLY A 2 31.73 6.21 -9.93
CA GLY A 2 30.71 5.42 -9.20
C GLY A 2 29.46 6.18 -8.72
N ASP A 3 29.57 7.45 -8.36
CA ASP A 3 28.42 8.19 -7.78
C ASP A 3 27.27 8.42 -8.78
N SER A 4 27.58 8.64 -10.06
CA SER A 4 26.56 8.83 -11.11
C SER A 4 25.81 7.53 -11.45
N GLU A 5 26.45 6.38 -11.29
CA GLU A 5 25.82 5.09 -11.54
C GLU A 5 24.87 4.70 -10.40
N LEU A 6 25.27 4.98 -9.16
CA LEU A 6 24.42 4.82 -7.98
C LEU A 6 23.17 5.70 -8.04
N GLU A 7 23.30 6.94 -8.51
CA GLU A 7 22.18 7.86 -8.68
C GLU A 7 21.15 7.33 -9.71
N LYS A 8 21.62 6.85 -10.86
CA LYS A 8 20.78 6.23 -11.89
C LYS A 8 20.03 5.00 -11.37
N LEU A 9 20.68 4.17 -10.57
CA LEU A 9 20.06 2.99 -9.97
C LEU A 9 18.94 3.36 -8.99
N ARG A 10 19.16 4.38 -8.14
CA ARG A 10 18.12 4.88 -7.21
C ARG A 10 16.94 5.49 -7.95
N ASP A 11 17.19 6.21 -9.03
CA ASP A 11 16.12 6.81 -9.82
C ASP A 11 15.32 5.77 -10.59
N LYS A 12 15.99 4.74 -11.11
CA LYS A 12 15.32 3.57 -11.68
C LYS A 12 14.44 2.87 -10.64
N GLU A 13 14.99 2.59 -9.45
CA GLU A 13 14.23 1.96 -8.37
C GLU A 13 12.99 2.78 -7.97
N ARG A 14 13.13 4.11 -7.87
CA ARG A 14 12.01 5.02 -7.58
C ARG A 14 10.96 5.03 -8.68
N ASN A 15 11.37 4.99 -9.94
CA ASN A 15 10.44 4.94 -11.08
C ASN A 15 9.72 3.59 -11.16
N ASP A 16 10.43 2.49 -10.95
CA ASP A 16 9.87 1.15 -10.91
C ASP A 16 8.84 1.03 -9.77
N ARG A 17 9.15 1.59 -8.59
CA ARG A 17 8.21 1.63 -7.47
C ARG A 17 6.92 2.39 -7.81
N LYS A 18 7.03 3.57 -8.43
CA LYS A 18 5.86 4.34 -8.88
C LYS A 18 5.02 3.59 -9.91
N LEU A 19 5.67 2.83 -10.80
CA LEU A 19 4.97 2.02 -11.80
C LEU A 19 4.17 0.89 -11.14
N ILE A 20 4.76 0.21 -10.16
CA ILE A 20 4.10 -0.85 -9.37
C ILE A 20 2.90 -0.29 -8.60
N GLU A 21 3.05 0.87 -7.95
CA GLU A 21 1.96 1.56 -7.24
C GLU A 21 0.77 1.85 -8.17
N ARG A 22 1.04 2.37 -9.38
CA ARG A 22 0.00 2.65 -10.38
C ARG A 22 -0.68 1.38 -10.89
N ALA A 23 0.08 0.31 -11.12
CA ALA A 23 -0.48 -0.97 -11.54
C ALA A 23 -1.41 -1.57 -10.47
N ALA A 24 -1.01 -1.50 -9.20
CA ALA A 24 -1.85 -1.93 -8.08
C ALA A 24 -3.14 -1.10 -7.99
N GLN A 25 -3.04 0.21 -8.17
CA GLN A 25 -4.21 1.09 -8.17
C GLN A 25 -5.17 0.76 -9.33
N ALA A 26 -4.66 0.59 -10.55
CA ALA A 26 -5.48 0.24 -11.71
C ALA A 26 -6.23 -1.08 -11.51
N LEU A 27 -5.56 -2.12 -10.99
CA LEU A 27 -6.21 -3.39 -10.67
C LEU A 27 -7.26 -3.25 -9.57
N ALA A 28 -7.02 -2.41 -8.55
CA ALA A 28 -8.02 -2.13 -7.51
C ALA A 28 -9.23 -1.32 -8.02
N GLU A 29 -9.07 -0.53 -9.08
CA GLU A 29 -10.17 0.15 -9.75
C GLU A 29 -10.99 -0.83 -10.60
N ILE A 30 -10.33 -1.74 -11.32
CA ILE A 30 -11.00 -2.81 -12.08
C ILE A 30 -11.81 -3.72 -11.14
N ASP A 31 -11.22 -4.13 -10.02
CA ASP A 31 -11.88 -4.98 -9.01
C ASP A 31 -13.20 -4.38 -8.53
N ARG A 32 -13.22 -3.06 -8.28
CA ARG A 32 -14.41 -2.33 -7.82
C ARG A 32 -15.54 -2.29 -8.84
N VAL A 33 -15.24 -2.35 -10.14
CA VAL A 33 -16.25 -2.19 -11.21
C VAL A 33 -16.78 -3.54 -11.69
N GLN A 34 -15.89 -4.52 -11.89
CA GLN A 34 -16.24 -5.77 -12.56
C GLN A 34 -15.66 -7.02 -11.87
N GLY A 35 -14.92 -6.84 -10.77
CA GLY A 35 -14.14 -7.90 -10.14
C GLY A 35 -12.88 -8.28 -10.93
N LEU A 36 -12.02 -9.07 -10.30
CA LEU A 36 -10.78 -9.59 -10.89
C LEU A 36 -10.89 -11.07 -11.21
N THR A 37 -10.16 -11.50 -12.24
CA THR A 37 -9.85 -12.92 -12.41
C THR A 37 -8.92 -13.39 -11.27
N ALA A 38 -8.88 -14.70 -11.00
CA ALA A 38 -7.98 -15.26 -9.99
C ALA A 38 -6.52 -14.81 -10.20
N GLN A 39 -6.04 -14.87 -11.45
CA GLN A 39 -4.70 -14.43 -11.81
C GLN A 39 -4.47 -12.93 -11.53
N GLN A 40 -5.47 -12.08 -11.81
CA GLN A 40 -5.37 -10.65 -11.54
C GLN A 40 -5.37 -10.35 -10.03
N ALA A 41 -6.13 -11.11 -9.23
CA ALA A 41 -6.14 -11.01 -7.78
C ALA A 41 -4.79 -11.41 -7.17
N ASP A 42 -4.17 -12.48 -7.69
CA ASP A 42 -2.82 -12.91 -7.29
C ASP A 42 -1.79 -11.82 -7.60
N VAL A 43 -1.86 -11.24 -8.81
CA VAL A 43 -0.98 -10.14 -9.21
C VAL A 43 -1.18 -8.91 -8.32
N LEU A 44 -2.43 -8.50 -8.06
CA LEU A 44 -2.71 -7.38 -7.17
C LEU A 44 -2.15 -7.61 -5.76
N THR A 45 -2.26 -8.84 -5.26
CA THR A 45 -1.69 -9.24 -3.96
C THR A 45 -0.17 -9.12 -3.97
N ALA A 46 0.50 -9.67 -4.99
CA ALA A 46 1.96 -9.57 -5.14
C ALA A 46 2.44 -8.11 -5.26
N LEU A 47 1.72 -7.27 -6.01
CA LEU A 47 2.05 -5.85 -6.14
C LEU A 47 1.89 -5.11 -4.80
N ARG A 48 0.83 -5.40 -4.04
CA ARG A 48 0.62 -4.80 -2.71
C ARG A 48 1.72 -5.21 -1.73
N ILE A 49 2.11 -6.49 -1.69
CA ILE A 49 3.25 -6.96 -0.89
C ILE A 49 4.52 -6.17 -1.24
N ARG A 50 4.77 -5.96 -2.53
CA ARG A 50 5.96 -5.25 -3.02
C ARG A 50 5.97 -3.75 -2.69
N VAL A 51 4.81 -3.13 -2.57
CA VAL A 51 4.64 -1.69 -2.24
C VAL A 51 4.61 -1.44 -0.74
N GLU A 52 3.79 -2.21 -0.02
CA GLU A 52 3.51 -2.06 1.42
C GLU A 52 4.56 -2.77 2.28
N GLY A 53 5.39 -3.64 1.68
CA GLY A 53 6.45 -4.36 2.35
C GLY A 53 5.97 -5.58 3.15
N LYS A 54 4.65 -5.82 3.23
CA LYS A 54 4.01 -7.02 3.79
C LYS A 54 2.68 -7.28 3.09
N GLU A 55 2.29 -8.56 3.04
CA GLU A 55 0.91 -8.99 2.79
C GLU A 55 0.03 -8.19 3.75
N ARG A 56 -1.09 -7.61 3.28
CA ARG A 56 -1.97 -6.82 4.17
C ARG A 56 -2.14 -7.61 5.46
N ALA A 57 -1.72 -7.00 6.57
CA ALA A 57 -2.08 -7.43 7.90
C ALA A 57 -3.57 -7.79 7.84
N ARG A 58 -3.92 -9.05 8.16
CA ARG A 58 -5.31 -9.51 8.06
C ARG A 58 -6.17 -8.56 8.87
N LEU A 59 -7.48 -8.50 8.59
CA LEU A 59 -8.38 -7.66 9.40
C LEU A 59 -8.17 -7.90 10.91
N GLU A 60 -7.86 -9.14 11.29
CA GLU A 60 -7.43 -9.54 12.64
C GLU A 60 -6.17 -8.81 13.14
N ASP A 61 -5.16 -8.66 12.31
CA ASP A 61 -3.91 -7.95 12.64
C ASP A 61 -4.12 -6.43 12.72
N LEU A 62 -4.99 -5.86 11.87
CA LEU A 62 -5.38 -4.45 11.95
C LEU A 62 -6.21 -4.18 13.22
N ILE A 63 -7.12 -5.09 13.58
CA ILE A 63 -7.88 -5.01 14.83
C ILE A 63 -6.95 -5.14 16.03
N ALA A 64 -6.02 -6.09 16.03
CA ALA A 64 -5.02 -6.22 17.09
C ALA A 64 -4.15 -4.96 17.25
N THR A 65 -3.76 -4.34 16.13
CA THR A 65 -3.03 -3.06 16.15
C THR A 65 -3.92 -1.91 16.66
N THR A 66 -5.23 -1.98 16.44
CA THR A 66 -6.20 -1.00 16.97
C THR A 66 -6.48 -1.23 18.46
N GLU A 67 -6.44 -2.48 18.92
CA GLU A 67 -6.49 -2.84 20.34
C GLU A 67 -5.25 -2.34 21.09
N ASP A 68 -4.07 -2.36 20.46
CA ASP A 68 -2.84 -1.79 21.03
C ASP A 68 -2.86 -0.23 21.04
N ILE A 69 -3.68 0.39 20.18
CA ILE A 69 -3.96 1.84 20.18
C ILE A 69 -5.06 2.21 21.18
N SER A 70 -5.84 1.24 21.69
CA SER A 70 -6.89 1.47 22.70
C SER A 70 -6.33 1.95 24.06
N GLY A 71 -5.01 1.99 24.21
CA GLY A 71 -4.29 2.79 25.20
C GLY A 71 -4.39 4.31 24.95
N GLY A 72 -5.60 4.86 24.95
CA GLY A 72 -5.84 6.24 25.39
C GLY A 72 -5.84 7.36 24.36
N ARG A 73 -6.09 7.12 23.08
CA ARG A 73 -6.54 8.19 22.18
C ARG A 73 -7.67 7.71 21.28
N ASP A 74 -8.84 8.30 21.52
CA ASP A 74 -10.08 8.02 20.83
C ASP A 74 -9.91 8.30 19.33
N LEU A 75 -10.18 7.31 18.49
CA LEU A 75 -10.01 7.39 17.03
C LEU A 75 -10.90 8.50 16.43
N GLY A 76 -11.99 8.86 17.11
CA GLY A 76 -12.88 9.95 16.71
C GLY A 76 -12.18 11.31 16.69
N ASP A 77 -11.28 11.56 17.64
CA ASP A 77 -10.58 12.84 17.81
C ASP A 77 -9.55 13.10 16.68
N LEU A 78 -9.04 12.02 16.09
CA LEU A 78 -8.06 12.07 15.00
C LEU A 78 -8.70 12.31 13.63
N LEU A 79 -10.00 11.97 13.49
CA LEU A 79 -10.79 12.19 12.28
C LEU A 79 -11.53 13.54 12.29
N GLU A 80 -11.81 14.10 13.47
CA GLU A 80 -12.45 15.42 13.62
C GLU A 80 -11.48 16.62 13.53
N GLY A 81 -10.16 16.39 13.54
CA GLY A 81 -9.15 17.45 13.32
C GLY A 81 -9.13 18.05 11.90
N GLY A 82 -9.99 17.56 11.00
CA GLY A 82 -10.17 18.03 9.64
C GLY A 82 -11.25 19.09 9.47
N LYS A 83 -11.02 20.28 10.05
CA LYS A 83 -11.58 21.60 9.68
C LYS A 83 -12.99 22.01 10.15
N PRO A 84 -13.21 23.32 10.31
CA PRO A 84 -13.58 24.20 9.16
C PRO A 84 -12.44 25.00 8.52
#